data_AF-A0A936GDR8-F1
#
_entry.id   AF-A0A936GDR8-F1
#
_cell.length_a   1.000
_cell.length_b   1.000
_cell.length_c   1.000
_cell.angle_alpha   90.00
_cell.angle_beta   90.00
_cell.angle_gamma   90.00
#
_symmetry.space_group_name_H-M   'P 1'
#
loop_
_entity.id
_entity.type
_entity.pdbx_description
1 polymer ?
#
loop_
_entity_poly.entity_id
_entity_poly.type
_entity_poly.pdbx_seq_one_letter_code
_entity_poly.pdbx_strand_id
1 'polypeptide(L)' 'MKILIALFILVNITFFQACTTIECANCRTVVEDSNGNIIKDNETPVEYCSLELSEKESEEPVTLDGKTSYWLCE' A
#
# COMPACT_ATOMS: atom_id res chain seq x y z
N MET A 1 38.92 -30.55 -8.74
CA MET A 1 37.53 -30.79 -9.20
C MET A 1 36.47 -30.58 -8.11
N LYS A 2 36.70 -30.97 -6.85
CA LYS A 2 35.72 -30.80 -5.76
C LYS A 2 35.48 -29.34 -5.31
N ILE A 3 36.52 -28.49 -5.39
CA ILE A 3 36.45 -27.07 -4.98
C ILE A 3 35.67 -26.20 -6.00
N LEU A 4 35.76 -26.51 -7.30
CA LEU A 4 35.02 -25.78 -8.35
C LEU A 4 33.50 -25.99 -8.27
N ILE A 5 33.06 -27.16 -7.81
CA ILE A 5 31.63 -27.48 -7.67
C ILE A 5 31.02 -26.73 -6.47
N ALA A 6 31.77 -26.57 -5.38
CA ALA A 6 31.31 -25.83 -4.21
C ALA A 6 31.10 -24.33 -4.49
N LEU A 7 31.95 -23.73 -5.34
CA LEU A 7 31.82 -22.34 -5.78
C LEU A 7 30.60 -22.12 -6.69
N PHE A 8 30.23 -23.11 -7.51
CA PHE A 8 29.05 -23.02 -8.39
C PHE A 8 27.73 -23.06 -7.61
N ILE A 9 27.69 -23.74 -6.47
CA ILE A 9 26.49 -23.84 -5.62
C ILE A 9 26.25 -22.54 -4.84
N LEU A 10 27.31 -21.87 -4.38
CA LEU A 10 27.19 -20.61 -3.62
C LEU A 10 26.67 -19.43 -4.44
N VAL A 11 26.92 -19.40 -5.76
CA VAL A 11 26.46 -18.32 -6.64
C VAL A 11 24.96 -18.40 -6.96
N ASN A 12 24.32 -19.57 -6.79
CA ASN A 12 22.91 -19.76 -7.14
C ASN A 12 21.92 -19.48 -5.98
N ILE A 13 22.41 -19.33 -4.74
CA ILE A 13 21.53 -19.12 -3.57
C ILE A 13 21.15 -17.64 -3.39
N THR A 14 21.87 -16.71 -4.02
CA THR A 14 21.60 -15.27 -3.89
C THR A 14 20.49 -14.74 -4.80
N PHE A 15 19.92 -15.56 -5.69
CA PHE A 15 18.91 -15.13 -6.66
C PHE A 15 17.44 -15.36 -6.23
N PHE A 16 17.19 -16.07 -5.13
CA PHE A 16 15.82 -16.47 -4.73
C PHE A 16 15.14 -15.56 -3.69
N GLN A 17 15.74 -14.43 -3.32
CA GLN A 17 15.17 -13.52 -2.31
C GLN A 17 14.68 -12.20 -2.90
N ALA A 18 14.29 -12.17 -4.17
CA ALA A 18 13.35 -11.16 -4.66
C ALA A 18 11.92 -11.52 -4.22
N CYS A 19 11.73 -11.76 -2.93
CA CYS A 19 10.40 -11.72 -2.33
C CYS A 19 10.07 -10.25 -2.20
N THR A 20 9.60 -9.64 -3.29
CA THR A 20 8.91 -8.35 -3.26
C THR A 20 7.84 -8.47 -2.18
N THR A 21 8.05 -7.83 -1.03
CA THR A 21 6.97 -7.57 -0.09
C THR A 21 5.98 -6.71 -0.85
N ILE A 22 4.95 -7.33 -1.40
CA ILE A 22 3.83 -6.62 -2.00
C ILE A 22 3.18 -5.88 -0.83
N GLU A 23 3.42 -4.59 -0.73
CA GLU A 23 2.75 -3.73 0.25
C GLU A 23 1.29 -3.67 -0.16
N CYS A 24 0.41 -4.11 0.74
CA CYS A 24 -1.03 -4.08 0.57
C CYS A 24 -1.66 -3.45 1.82
N ALA A 25 -2.70 -2.64 1.63
CA ALA A 25 -3.48 -2.07 2.71
C ALA A 25 -4.96 -1.99 2.29
N ASN A 26 -5.84 -1.91 3.28
CA ASN A 26 -7.26 -1.73 3.04
C ASN A 26 -7.59 -0.25 3.07
N CYS A 27 -8.00 0.30 1.94
CA CYS A 27 -8.36 1.72 1.82
C CYS A 27 -9.87 1.91 1.77
N ARG A 28 -10.34 3.00 2.37
CA ARG A 28 -11.74 3.45 2.31
C ARG A 28 -11.82 4.97 2.24
N THR A 29 -12.93 5.49 1.70
CA THR A 29 -13.18 6.93 1.68
C THR A 29 -13.77 7.40 3.00
N VAL A 30 -13.16 8.41 3.61
CA VAL A 30 -13.69 9.09 4.79
C VAL A 30 -14.12 10.50 4.41
N VAL A 31 -15.23 10.98 4.98
CA VAL A 31 -15.68 12.36 4.84
C VAL A 31 -15.78 13.03 6.20
N GLU A 32 -15.09 14.16 6.34
CA GLU A 32 -15.11 15.04 7.50
C GLU A 32 -15.91 16.31 7.23
N ASP A 33 -16.52 16.88 8.28
CA ASP A 33 -17.06 18.23 8.25
C ASP A 33 -15.98 19.30 8.49
N SER A 34 -16.35 20.58 8.43
CA SER A 34 -15.41 21.70 8.62
C SER A 34 -14.80 21.79 10.03
N ASN A 35 -15.32 21.03 11.00
CA ASN A 35 -14.82 20.95 12.35
C ASN A 35 -13.91 19.72 12.56
N GLY A 36 -13.68 18.91 11.51
CA GLY A 36 -12.92 17.67 11.57
C GLY A 36 -13.71 16.49 12.14
N ASN A 37 -15.05 16.56 12.22
CA ASN A 37 -15.84 15.40 12.62
C ASN A 37 -16.07 14.50 11.41
N ILE A 38 -15.80 13.20 11.58
CA ILE A 38 -16.17 12.19 10.59
C ILE A 38 -17.70 12.10 10.49
N ILE A 39 -18.24 12.42 9.31
CA ILE A 39 -19.67 12.34 9.00
C ILE A 39 -20.01 11.16 8.09
N LYS A 40 -19.00 10.54 7.46
CA LYS A 40 -19.14 9.30 6.70
C LYS A 40 -17.84 8.48 6.78
N ASP A 41 -17.93 7.28 7.33
CA ASP A 41 -16.87 6.27 7.42
C ASP A 41 -17.50 4.87 7.48
N ASN A 42 -18.20 4.48 6.41
CA ASN A 42 -18.96 3.21 6.36
C ASN A 42 -18.82 2.53 4.98
N GLU A 43 -17.75 2.85 4.25
CA GLU A 43 -17.43 2.12 3.03
C GLU A 43 -16.70 0.84 3.42
N THR A 44 -17.13 -0.30 2.86
CA THR A 44 -16.39 -1.56 2.98
C THR A 44 -14.97 -1.31 2.46
N PRO A 45 -13.93 -1.49 3.28
CA PRO A 45 -12.56 -1.27 2.85
C PRO A 45 -12.21 -2.19 1.67
N VAL A 46 -11.44 -1.66 0.72
CA VAL A 46 -10.97 -2.39 -0.45
C VAL A 46 -9.45 -2.55 -0.35
N GLU A 47 -8.96 -3.76 -0.58
CA GLU A 47 -7.52 -4.03 -0.59
C GLU A 47 -6.89 -3.48 -1.87
N TYR A 48 -5.85 -2.67 -1.70
CA TYR A 48 -4.99 -2.17 -2.77
C TYR A 48 -3.55 -2.57 -2.49
N CYS A 49 -2.79 -2.84 -3.55
CA CYS A 49 -1.40 -3.29 -3.43
C CYS A 49 -0.46 -2.50 -4.36
N SER A 50 0.80 -2.36 -3.94
CA SER A 50 1.89 -1.77 -4.73
C SER A 50 1.51 -0.39 -5.30
N LEU A 51 1.53 -0.21 -6.63
CA LEU A 51 1.26 1.06 -7.28
C LEU A 51 -0.13 1.61 -6.94
N GLU A 52 -1.15 0.75 -6.90
CA GLU A 52 -2.52 1.19 -6.60
C GLU A 52 -2.62 1.72 -5.16
N LEU A 53 -1.93 1.08 -4.21
CA LEU A 53 -1.85 1.58 -2.83
C LEU A 53 -1.16 2.94 -2.79
N SER A 54 -0.01 3.08 -3.46
CA SER A 54 0.73 4.35 -3.52
C SER A 54 -0.09 5.47 -4.17
N GLU A 55 -0.90 5.16 -5.18
CA GLU A 55 -1.81 6.12 -5.82
C GLU A 55 -2.88 6.60 -4.84
N LYS A 56 -3.45 5.69 -4.02
CA LYS A 56 -4.44 6.05 -2.99
C LYS A 56 -3.87 6.86 -1.84
N GLU A 57 -2.69 6.52 -1.37
CA GLU A 57 -2.00 7.27 -0.30
C GLU A 57 -1.53 8.65 -0.76
N SER A 58 -1.27 8.82 -2.06
CA SER A 58 -0.84 10.10 -2.65
C SER A 58 -2.00 10.97 -3.12
N GLU A 59 -3.24 10.48 -3.08
CA GLU A 59 -4.42 11.22 -3.53
C GLU A 59 -4.74 12.34 -2.54
N GLU A 60 -4.71 13.59 -3.00
CA GLU A 60 -4.96 14.75 -2.13
C GLU A 60 -6.43 14.79 -1.66
N PRO A 61 -6.69 15.18 -0.40
CA PRO A 61 -8.04 15.38 0.10
C PRO A 61 -8.83 16.41 -0.73
N VAL A 62 -10.08 16.08 -1.06
CA VAL A 62 -10.97 16.96 -1.83
C VAL A 62 -11.94 17.66 -0.89
N THR A 63 -11.93 18.99 -0.89
CA THR A 63 -12.87 19.79 -0.07
C THR A 63 -13.96 20.41 -0.95
N LEU A 64 -15.22 20.10 -0.65
CA LEU A 64 -16.41 20.66 -1.31
C LEU A 64 -17.49 20.97 -0.27
N ASP A 65 -18.07 22.16 -0.32
CA ASP A 65 -19.14 22.61 0.59
C ASP A 65 -18.82 22.44 2.09
N GLY A 66 -17.56 22.68 2.47
CA GLY A 66 -17.08 22.54 3.85
C GLY A 66 -16.94 21.09 4.32
N LYS A 67 -16.99 20.12 3.40
CA LYS A 67 -16.74 18.71 3.67
C LYS A 67 -15.46 18.27 2.98
N THR A 68 -14.60 17.57 3.70
CA THR A 68 -13.33 17.07 3.18
C THR A 68 -13.43 15.56 3.00
N SER A 69 -13.19 15.07 1.79
CA SER A 69 -13.14 13.64 1.47
C SER A 69 -11.69 13.22 1.25
N TYR A 70 -11.26 12.11 1.84
CA TYR A 70 -9.90 11.58 1.67
C TYR A 70 -9.86 10.04 1.75
N TRP A 71 -8.77 9.45 1.27
CA TRP A 71 -8.50 8.02 1.40
C TRP A 71 -7.81 7.72 2.73
N LEU A 72 -8.35 6.77 3.47
CA LEU A 72 -7.75 6.21 4.68
C LEU A 72 -7.37 4.76 4.40
N CYS A 73 -6.07 4.47 4.38
CA CYS A 73 -5.48 3.14 4.15
C CYS A 73 -4.88 2.60 5.45
N GLU A 74 -5.24 1.37 5.84
CA GLU A 74 -4.82 0.69 7.09
C GLU A 74 -4.43 -0.77 6.87
#